data_AF-R9LZR2-F1
#
_entry.id   AF-R9LZR2-F1
#
_cell.length_a   1.000
_cell.length_b   1.000
_cell.length_c   1.000
_cell.angle_alpha   90.00
_cell.angle_beta   90.00
_cell.angle_gamma   90.00
#
_symmetry.space_group_name_H-M   'P 1'
#
loop_
_entity.id
_entity.type
_entity.pdbx_description
1 polymer ?
#
loop_
_entity_poly.entity_id
_entity_poly.type
_entity_poly.pdbx_seq_one_letter_code
_entity_poly.pdbx_strand_id
1 'polypeptide(L)'
;MDKELLEAQKAEAEKEARQYENQIKILLNKQRDAERHARNHRLIVHGAIMEGVFPFTASMDGEAIKAFLIALSRLPGATGAAEKAQNAGDEG
;
A
#
# COMPACT_ATOMS: atom_id res chain seq x y z
N MET A 1 48.03 28.40 -2.27
CA MET A 1 47.79 27.16 -3.03
C MET A 1 46.95 26.18 -2.22
N ASP A 2 47.37 25.74 -1.02
CA ASP A 2 46.64 24.69 -0.27
C ASP A 2 45.28 25.11 0.31
N LYS A 3 45.13 26.39 0.68
CA LYS A 3 43.87 26.90 1.28
C LYS A 3 42.72 26.98 0.28
N GLU A 4 42.98 27.42 -0.96
CA GLU A 4 41.96 27.50 -2.02
C GLU A 4 41.53 26.10 -2.48
N LEU A 5 42.47 25.15 -2.54
CA LEU A 5 42.16 23.73 -2.81
C LEU A 5 41.27 23.13 -1.72
N LEU A 6 41.55 23.43 -0.45
CA LEU A 6 40.75 22.94 0.67
C LEU A 6 39.34 23.58 0.69
N GLU A 7 39.23 24.86 0.33
CA GLU A 7 37.93 25.55 0.22
C GLU A 7 37.10 25.01 -0.96
N ALA A 8 37.73 24.71 -2.09
CA ALA A 8 37.07 24.07 -3.23
C ALA A 8 36.57 22.66 -2.88
N GLN A 9 37.39 21.84 -2.21
CA GLN A 9 36.99 20.50 -1.76
C GLN A 9 35.82 20.55 -0.76
N LYS A 10 35.80 21.53 0.15
CA LYS A 10 34.67 21.74 1.07
C LYS A 10 33.40 22.13 0.34
N ALA A 11 33.49 23.05 -0.62
CA ALA A 11 32.33 23.48 -1.40
C ALA A 11 31.75 22.33 -2.26
N GLU A 12 32.61 21.47 -2.81
CA GLU A 12 32.21 20.27 -3.54
C GLU A 12 31.53 19.25 -2.63
N ALA A 13 32.12 18.96 -1.47
CA ALA A 13 31.53 18.07 -0.46
C ALA A 13 30.17 18.57 0.05
N GLU A 14 30.01 19.88 0.27
CA GLU A 14 28.72 20.48 0.64
C GLU A 14 27.67 20.33 -0.46
N LYS A 15 28.08 20.47 -1.72
CA LYS A 15 27.18 20.29 -2.87
C LYS A 15 26.73 18.84 -2.99
N GLU A 16 27.64 17.88 -2.84
CA GLU A 16 27.32 16.46 -2.81
C GLU A 16 26.40 16.10 -1.65
N ALA A 17 26.66 16.61 -0.45
CA ALA A 17 25.79 16.38 0.71
C ALA A 17 24.34 16.83 0.43
N ARG A 18 24.16 18.03 -0.15
CA ARG A 18 22.83 18.51 -0.57
C ARG A 18 22.19 17.64 -1.65
N GLN A 19 22.99 17.11 -2.58
CA GLN A 19 22.49 16.17 -3.60
C GLN A 19 22.00 14.87 -2.97
N TYR A 20 22.76 14.29 -2.05
CA TYR A 20 22.35 13.08 -1.33
C TYR A 20 21.10 13.32 -0.48
N GLU A 21 20.99 14.44 0.23
CA GLU A 21 19.77 14.81 0.96
C GLU A 21 18.54 14.87 0.03
N ASN A 22 18.70 15.45 -1.16
CA ASN A 22 17.62 15.52 -2.15
C ASN A 22 17.25 14.14 -2.70
N GLN A 23 18.24 13.27 -2.94
CA GLN A 23 18.00 11.89 -3.36
C GLN A 23 17.24 11.11 -2.28
N ILE A 24 17.61 11.24 -1.01
CA ILE A 24 16.91 10.61 0.11
C ILE A 24 15.45 11.07 0.17
N LYS A 25 15.18 12.39 0.04
CA LYS A 25 13.81 12.91 0.00
C LYS A 25 12.99 12.31 -1.14
N ILE A 26 13.58 12.17 -2.33
CA ILE A 26 12.93 11.56 -3.50
C ILE A 26 12.63 10.08 -3.23
N LEU A 27 13.58 9.33 -2.68
CA LEU A 27 13.39 7.92 -2.37
C LEU A 27 12.28 7.71 -1.33
N LEU A 28 12.23 8.53 -0.28
CA LEU A 28 11.17 8.49 0.72
C LEU A 28 9.78 8.83 0.15
N ASN A 29 9.70 9.74 -0.83
CA ASN A 29 8.45 10.02 -1.55
C ASN A 29 8.01 8.80 -2.38
N LYS A 30 8.94 8.22 -3.15
CA LYS A 30 8.67 7.04 -3.98
C LYS A 30 8.21 5.83 -3.16
N GLN A 31 8.80 5.62 -1.97
CA GLN A 31 8.38 4.55 -1.06
C GLN A 31 6.92 4.74 -0.63
N ARG A 32 6.55 5.95 -0.17
CA ARG A 32 5.17 6.26 0.21
C ARG A 32 4.20 6.12 -0.95
N ASP A 33 4.61 6.48 -2.16
CA ASP A 33 3.79 6.27 -3.37
C ASP A 33 3.62 4.79 -3.69
N ALA A 34 4.68 4.00 -3.61
CA ALA A 34 4.62 2.56 -3.82
C ALA A 34 3.68 1.89 -2.80
N GLU A 35 3.73 2.28 -1.53
CA GLU A 35 2.81 1.79 -0.49
C GLU A 35 1.35 2.16 -0.79
N ARG A 36 1.10 3.40 -1.22
CA ARG A 36 -0.23 3.84 -1.65
C ARG A 36 -0.72 3.04 -2.85
N HIS A 37 0.14 2.81 -3.85
CA HIS A 37 -0.20 2.03 -5.03
C HIS A 37 -0.50 0.58 -4.68
N ALA A 38 0.31 -0.05 -3.84
CA ALA A 38 0.07 -1.41 -3.36
C ALA A 38 -1.25 -1.52 -2.59
N ARG A 39 -1.55 -0.54 -1.73
CA ARG A 39 -2.84 -0.46 -1.02
C ARG A 39 -4.01 -0.33 -1.99
N ASN A 40 -3.94 0.60 -2.95
CA ASN A 40 -5.02 0.81 -3.91
C ASN A 40 -5.21 -0.40 -4.82
N HIS A 41 -4.12 -1.03 -5.27
CA HIS A 41 -4.18 -2.26 -6.04
C HIS A 41 -4.89 -3.37 -5.27
N ARG A 42 -4.53 -3.59 -4.00
CA ARG A 42 -5.20 -4.57 -3.13
C ARG A 42 -6.69 -4.29 -3.00
N LEU A 43 -7.09 -3.03 -2.81
CA LEU A 43 -8.50 -2.66 -2.69
C LEU A 43 -9.28 -2.90 -3.99
N ILE A 44 -8.69 -2.59 -5.15
CA ILE A 44 -9.30 -2.85 -6.46
C ILE A 44 -9.46 -4.35 -6.69
N VAL A 45 -8.42 -5.15 -6.41
CA VAL A 45 -8.46 -6.60 -6.58
C VAL A 45 -9.53 -7.22 -5.68
N HIS A 46 -9.59 -6.85 -4.41
CA HIS A 46 -10.66 -7.36 -3.53
C HIS A 46 -12.05 -6.89 -3.95
N GLY A 47 -12.19 -5.66 -4.45
CA GLY A 47 -13.44 -5.16 -5.03
C GLY A 47 -13.89 -5.99 -6.23
N ALA A 48 -12.98 -6.29 -7.16
CA ALA A 48 -13.27 -7.13 -8.32
C ALA A 48 -13.69 -8.56 -7.93
N ILE A 49 -13.04 -9.15 -6.91
CA ILE A 49 -13.45 -10.45 -6.37
C ILE A 49 -14.86 -10.38 -5.79
N MET A 50 -15.17 -9.31 -5.04
CA MET A 50 -16.50 -9.09 -4.48
C MET A 50 -17.57 -8.99 -5.56
N GLU A 51 -17.35 -8.21 -6.62
CA GLU A 51 -18.27 -8.12 -7.76
C GLU A 51 -18.42 -9.46 -8.49
N GLY A 52 -17.34 -10.25 -8.62
CA GLY A 52 -17.40 -11.57 -9.23
C GLY A 52 -18.24 -12.58 -8.44
N VAL A 53 -18.20 -12.53 -7.11
CA VAL A 53 -19.00 -13.42 -6.24
C VAL A 53 -20.42 -12.89 -6.05
N PHE A 54 -20.59 -11.57 -5.94
CA PHE A 54 -21.85 -10.90 -5.71
C PHE A 54 -22.09 -9.79 -6.76
N PRO A 55 -22.56 -10.14 -7.98
CA PRO A 55 -22.67 -9.20 -9.10
C PRO A 55 -23.51 -7.94 -8.81
N PHE A 56 -24.48 -8.03 -7.91
CA PHE A 56 -25.32 -6.90 -7.51
C PHE A 56 -24.56 -5.80 -6.75
N THR A 57 -23.38 -6.10 -6.22
CA THR A 57 -22.54 -5.12 -5.49
C THR A 57 -21.96 -4.04 -6.39
N ALA A 58 -21.84 -4.27 -7.71
CA ALA A 58 -21.32 -3.30 -8.66
C ALA A 58 -22.14 -1.99 -8.72
N SER A 59 -23.43 -2.05 -8.37
CA SER A 59 -24.33 -0.89 -8.32
C SER A 59 -24.61 -0.40 -6.90
N MET A 60 -24.06 -1.03 -5.86
CA MET A 60 -24.30 -0.66 -4.47
C MET A 60 -23.32 0.41 -4.00
N ASP A 61 -23.77 1.29 -3.11
CA ASP A 61 -22.85 2.17 -2.39
C ASP A 61 -22.01 1.38 -1.35
N GLY A 62 -20.90 1.99 -0.93
CA GLY A 62 -19.97 1.34 0.00
C GLY A 62 -20.55 1.06 1.40
N GLU A 63 -21.51 1.85 1.87
CA GLU A 63 -22.12 1.62 3.19
C GLU A 63 -23.12 0.47 3.14
N ALA A 64 -23.85 0.33 2.04
CA ALA A 64 -24.73 -0.80 1.77
C ALA A 64 -23.92 -2.11 1.62
N ILE A 65 -22.78 -2.08 0.92
CA ILE A 65 -21.86 -3.23 0.83
C ILE A 65 -21.35 -3.61 2.23
N LYS A 66 -20.95 -2.62 3.04
CA LYS A 66 -20.49 -2.85 4.41
C LYS A 66 -21.57 -3.46 5.29
N ALA A 67 -22.80 -2.94 5.23
CA ALA A 67 -23.94 -3.48 5.97
C ALA A 67 -24.24 -4.93 5.57
N PHE A 68 -24.20 -5.24 4.27
CA PHE A 68 -24.35 -6.59 3.74
C PHE A 68 -23.27 -7.55 4.27
N LEU A 69 -22.00 -7.14 4.23
CA LEU A 69 -20.88 -7.95 4.72
C LEU A 69 -20.97 -8.20 6.24
N ILE A 70 -21.42 -7.21 7.03
CA ILE A 70 -21.68 -7.38 8.46
C ILE A 70 -22.83 -8.35 8.71
N ALA A 71 -23.88 -8.32 7.89
CA ALA A 71 -24.98 -9.28 7.99
C ALA A 71 -24.49 -10.70 7.68
N LEU A 72 -23.68 -10.87 6.62
CA LEU A 72 -23.05 -12.15 6.29
C LEU A 72 -22.15 -12.67 7.41
N SER A 73 -21.35 -11.81 8.03
CA SER A 73 -20.41 -12.22 9.08
C SER A 73 -21.09 -12.71 10.36
N ARG A 74 -22.39 -12.40 10.54
CA ARG A 74 -23.20 -12.82 11.69
C ARG A 74 -23.98 -14.12 11.44
N LEU A 75 -23.94 -14.66 10.22
CA LEU A 75 -24.62 -15.92 9.92
C LEU A 75 -23.93 -17.09 10.63
N PRO A 76 -24.69 -18.11 11.08
CA PRO A 76 -24.10 -19.34 11.61
C PRO A 76 -23.12 -19.95 10.61
N GLY A 77 -21.92 -20.31 11.07
CA GLY A 77 -20.87 -20.89 10.23
C GLY A 77 -19.96 -19.88 9.52
N ALA A 78 -20.27 -18.57 9.55
CA ALA A 78 -19.41 -17.55 8.95
C ALA A 78 -18.01 -17.50 9.57
N THR A 79 -17.90 -17.59 10.90
CA THR A 79 -16.60 -17.65 11.61
C THR A 79 -15.79 -18.86 11.18
N GLY A 80 -16.40 -20.05 11.14
CA GLY A 80 -15.70 -21.27 10.73
C GLY A 80 -15.30 -21.27 9.24
N ALA A 81 -16.07 -20.60 8.38
CA ALA A 81 -15.70 -20.39 6.99
C ALA A 81 -14.51 -19.42 6.87
N ALA A 82 -14.48 -18.35 7.67
CA ALA A 82 -13.36 -17.41 7.70
C ALA A 82 -12.06 -18.06 8.20
N GLU A 83 -12.12 -18.88 9.26
CA GLU A 83 -10.98 -19.65 9.76
C GLU A 83 -10.42 -20.61 8.70
N LYS A 84 -11.30 -21.35 8.01
CA LYS A 84 -10.89 -22.24 6.90
C LYS A 84 -10.22 -21.47 5.76
N ALA A 85 -10.76 -20.29 5.41
CA ALA A 85 -10.19 -19.46 4.35
C ALA A 85 -8.81 -18.89 4.73
N GLN A 86 -8.58 -18.57 6.01
CA GLN A 86 -7.26 -18.14 6.49
C GLN A 86 -6.23 -19.28 6.40
N ASN A 87 -6.61 -20.48 6.79
CA ASN A 87 -5.71 -21.64 6.80
C ASN A 87 -5.42 -22.19 5.39
N ALA A 88 -6.31 -21.97 4.42
CA ALA A 88 -6.09 -22.38 3.02
C ALA A 88 -4.96 -21.61 2.31
N GLY A 89 -4.48 -20.50 2.88
CA GLY A 89 -3.36 -19.72 2.35
C GLY A 89 -1.97 -20.23 2.77
N ASP A 90 -1.89 -21.08 3.80
CA ASP A 90 -0.63 -21.62 4.36
C ASP A 90 -0.24 -22.98 3.74
N GLU A 91 -1.07 -23.56 2.87
CA GLU A 91 -0.80 -24.82 2.17
C GLU A 91 -0.18 -24.64 0.76
N GLY A 92 0.29 -23.42 0.44
CA GLY A 92 0.87 -23.05 -0.86
C GLY A 92 2.39 -22.91 -0.85
#